data_AF-A0A933ZDA7-F1
#
_entry.id   AF-A0A933ZDA7-F1
#
_cell.length_a   1.000
_cell.length_b   1.000
_cell.length_c   1.000
_cell.angle_alpha   90.00
_cell.angle_beta   90.00
_cell.angle_gamma   90.00
#
_symmetry.space_group_name_H-M   'P 1'
#
loop_
_entity.id
_entity.type
_entity.pdbx_description
1 polymer ?
#
loop_
_entity_poly.entity_id
_entity_poly.type
_entity_poly.pdbx_seq_one_letter_code
_entity_poly.pdbx_strand_id
1 'polypeptide(L)'
;MRTLTFYKLCALAGLAAIVACSASSGDPVFNGPSKGGAGGGGGGTGGTQPLIGGSGGGGGGLLLDANPNGDGTSPAGCTYADSTDHDGDGFSFKDGDCNDCDPNVNPGAFDDGAPTADGGPPVDSNCDGKPGGDTWECDDGLQIADGDAMNGAKAIGLCRTADPNATGANKTWGVLSAKYVKADGAPGMADISHGLVPGFGAANVQQGKVMLVLSSGTARAPGQPGFESPSGASTGTDCGKPIPNMDTPACPGVTTGDPNDPAALEVEIRVPTNAKSFKFNLNFYTYEFPEFICSQFNDFFVTLMEPKPQGSNDGNISFDQDTNPISVNNSMLQVCEKQNAGNKNFACPLGTGLLGNTGFDESGWGGPHAATGWLQTMAPVTPGSTIKLRFAIWDSGDEILDSTVLIDNFTFSVEPANGTTTTPVETPK
;
A
#
# COMPACT_ATOMS: atom_id res chain seq x y z
N MET A 1 -50.08 21.59 40.26
CA MET A 1 -50.49 22.83 39.58
C MET A 1 -49.78 22.90 38.25
N ARG A 2 -50.55 23.01 37.14
CA ARG A 2 -50.25 23.68 35.85
C ARG A 2 -48.92 23.32 35.13
N THR A 3 -48.84 22.90 33.87
CA THR A 3 -49.75 23.09 32.71
C THR A 3 -49.34 22.13 31.58
N LEU A 4 -50.32 21.55 30.88
CA LEU A 4 -50.16 20.95 29.54
C LEU A 4 -49.98 22.06 28.48
N THR A 5 -49.26 21.78 27.39
CA THR A 5 -49.57 22.36 26.06
C THR A 5 -49.22 21.37 24.95
N PHE A 6 -50.26 20.91 24.25
CA PHE A 6 -50.25 20.25 22.93
C PHE A 6 -50.29 21.32 21.83
N TYR A 7 -49.67 21.05 20.68
CA TYR A 7 -50.04 21.46 19.29
C TYR A 7 -48.83 21.15 18.37
N LYS A 8 -48.90 20.68 17.12
CA LYS A 8 -49.97 20.32 16.18
C LYS A 8 -49.27 19.61 14.99
N LEU A 9 -49.87 18.55 14.44
CA LEU A 9 -49.52 17.99 13.13
C LEU A 9 -49.74 19.03 12.01
N CYS A 10 -48.84 19.06 11.02
CA CYS A 10 -49.17 19.46 9.65
C CYS A 10 -48.34 18.60 8.68
N ALA A 11 -49.05 17.78 7.91
CA ALA A 11 -48.54 17.10 6.73
C ALA A 11 -48.54 18.06 5.54
N LEU A 12 -47.51 18.01 4.70
CA LEU A 12 -47.60 18.47 3.31
C LEU A 12 -46.78 17.56 2.40
N ALA A 13 -47.47 17.10 1.36
CA ALA A 13 -46.98 16.25 0.29
C ALA A 13 -46.52 17.08 -0.92
N GLY A 14 -45.73 16.46 -1.80
CA GLY A 14 -45.33 16.95 -3.13
C GLY A 14 -43.85 17.35 -3.15
N LEU A 15 -43.02 16.96 -4.12
CA LEU A 15 -43.25 16.44 -5.46
C LEU A 15 -41.97 15.68 -5.87
N ALA A 16 -42.09 14.46 -6.39
CA ALA A 16 -40.98 13.74 -7.00
C ALA A 16 -40.79 14.20 -8.45
N ALA A 17 -39.57 14.58 -8.83
CA ALA A 17 -39.17 14.80 -10.21
C ALA A 17 -38.20 13.68 -10.62
N ILE A 18 -38.72 12.76 -11.43
CA ILE A 18 -37.99 11.71 -12.13
C ILE A 18 -37.40 12.34 -13.39
N VAL A 19 -36.07 12.30 -13.55
CA VAL A 19 -35.44 12.51 -14.86
C VAL A 19 -35.04 11.15 -15.39
N ALA A 20 -35.81 10.70 -16.38
CA ALA A 20 -35.46 9.58 -17.25
C ALA A 20 -34.60 10.11 -18.40
N CYS A 21 -33.43 9.51 -18.62
CA CYS A 21 -32.76 9.55 -19.92
C CYS A 21 -32.99 8.21 -20.60
N SER A 22 -33.75 8.26 -21.69
CA SER A 22 -34.14 7.15 -22.54
C SER A 22 -32.93 6.56 -23.26
N ALA A 23 -32.80 5.23 -23.20
CA ALA A 23 -31.99 4.46 -24.12
C ALA A 23 -32.62 4.49 -25.51
N SER A 24 -31.84 4.79 -26.56
CA SER A 24 -32.20 4.50 -27.94
C SER A 24 -31.30 3.39 -28.48
N SER A 25 -31.92 2.24 -28.69
CA SER A 25 -31.45 1.09 -29.45
C SER A 25 -31.22 1.45 -30.92
N GLY A 26 -30.11 0.96 -31.49
CA GLY A 26 -29.74 1.10 -32.90
C GLY A 26 -28.61 0.14 -33.27
N ASP A 27 -29.02 -1.11 -33.47
CA ASP A 27 -28.37 -2.36 -33.92
C ASP A 27 -27.27 -2.32 -35.03
N PRO A 28 -26.59 -3.47 -35.28
CA PRO A 28 -25.17 -3.57 -35.60
C PRO A 28 -24.87 -3.67 -37.11
N VAL A 29 -23.63 -3.33 -37.50
CA VAL A 29 -23.10 -3.57 -38.85
C VAL A 29 -21.99 -4.62 -38.81
N PHE A 30 -22.37 -5.89 -38.70
CA PHE A 30 -21.54 -7.01 -39.14
C PHE A 30 -22.43 -8.08 -39.80
N ASN A 31 -22.39 -8.13 -41.12
CA ASN A 31 -22.80 -9.21 -42.02
C ASN A 31 -22.31 -8.79 -43.42
N GLY A 32 -21.59 -9.55 -44.22
CA GLY A 32 -21.16 -10.95 -44.23
C GLY A 32 -20.24 -11.15 -45.46
N PRO A 33 -19.91 -12.40 -45.84
CA PRO A 33 -18.75 -12.73 -46.67
C PRO A 33 -19.07 -12.76 -48.18
N SER A 34 -18.09 -12.46 -49.04
CA SER A 34 -17.86 -13.17 -50.32
C SER A 34 -16.69 -12.63 -51.18
N LYS A 35 -15.84 -13.59 -51.59
CA LYS A 35 -15.21 -13.79 -52.91
C LYS A 35 -14.13 -12.82 -53.44
N GLY A 36 -12.88 -13.31 -53.40
CA GLY A 36 -12.17 -13.78 -54.60
C GLY A 36 -11.54 -12.75 -55.53
N GLY A 37 -10.20 -12.68 -55.51
CA GLY A 37 -9.38 -12.06 -56.57
C GLY A 37 -7.90 -12.37 -56.37
N ALA A 38 -7.30 -13.09 -57.31
CA ALA A 38 -5.89 -13.49 -57.32
C ALA A 38 -5.02 -12.51 -58.12
N GLY A 39 -3.72 -12.49 -57.81
CA GLY A 39 -2.63 -11.82 -58.56
C GLY A 39 -1.98 -10.72 -57.72
N GLY A 40 -0.68 -10.53 -57.62
CA GLY A 40 0.51 -11.08 -58.27
C GLY A 40 1.69 -10.25 -57.72
N GLY A 41 2.89 -10.83 -57.65
CA GLY A 41 4.03 -10.26 -56.92
C GLY A 41 4.64 -8.96 -57.49
N GLY A 42 5.51 -8.36 -56.68
CA GLY A 42 6.39 -7.27 -57.10
C GLY A 42 7.08 -6.61 -55.91
N GLY A 43 8.37 -6.88 -55.73
CA GLY A 43 9.21 -6.19 -54.75
C GLY A 43 9.47 -4.73 -55.13
N GLY A 44 9.76 -3.92 -54.12
CA GLY A 44 10.11 -2.51 -54.29
C GLY A 44 10.79 -1.96 -53.04
N THR A 45 12.11 -1.97 -53.06
CA THR A 45 13.01 -1.27 -52.15
C THR A 45 12.99 0.23 -52.40
N GLY A 46 13.06 1.01 -51.31
CA GLY A 46 13.77 2.30 -51.27
C GLY A 46 12.92 3.55 -51.32
N GLY A 47 13.22 4.49 -50.41
CA GLY A 47 12.86 5.90 -50.59
C GLY A 47 12.58 6.65 -49.29
N THR A 48 13.64 7.07 -48.61
CA THR A 48 13.64 8.13 -47.58
C THR A 48 13.22 9.49 -48.19
N GLN A 49 12.28 10.20 -47.57
CA GLN A 49 12.26 11.67 -47.52
C GLN A 49 11.37 12.17 -46.34
N PRO A 50 11.71 13.32 -45.74
CA PRO A 50 11.22 13.76 -44.43
C PRO A 50 9.99 14.68 -44.55
N LEU A 51 9.16 14.70 -43.52
CA LEU A 51 8.14 15.73 -43.33
C LEU A 51 8.28 16.34 -41.94
N ILE A 52 8.75 17.59 -41.93
CA ILE A 52 8.66 18.51 -40.80
C ILE A 52 7.26 19.13 -40.82
N GLY A 53 6.60 19.17 -39.66
CA GLY A 53 5.63 20.22 -39.33
C GLY A 53 4.31 19.73 -38.72
N GLY A 54 4.04 20.15 -37.47
CA GLY A 54 2.68 20.15 -36.93
C GLY A 54 2.60 20.10 -35.40
N SER A 55 2.70 21.26 -34.77
CA SER A 55 2.45 21.48 -33.35
C SER A 55 0.97 21.25 -32.97
N GLY A 56 0.73 20.63 -31.80
CA GLY A 56 -0.46 20.87 -30.99
C GLY A 56 -1.31 19.64 -30.66
N GLY A 57 -1.20 19.15 -29.43
CA GLY A 57 -2.20 18.25 -28.83
C GLY A 57 -1.61 17.34 -27.75
N GLY A 58 -1.84 17.68 -26.48
CA GLY A 58 -1.41 16.89 -25.33
C GLY A 58 -1.98 15.47 -25.37
N GLY A 59 -1.07 14.51 -25.27
CA GLY A 59 -1.30 13.08 -25.17
C GLY A 59 0.06 12.42 -25.26
N GLY A 60 0.58 11.94 -24.12
CA GLY A 60 1.85 11.24 -24.02
C GLY A 60 1.80 9.92 -24.79
N GLY A 61 1.98 10.01 -26.11
CA GLY A 61 2.20 8.87 -26.97
C GLY A 61 3.68 8.54 -26.95
N LEU A 62 3.99 7.36 -26.41
CA LEU A 62 5.28 6.68 -26.54
C LEU A 62 5.79 6.81 -27.98
N LEU A 63 6.95 7.46 -28.15
CA LEU A 63 7.64 7.50 -29.43
C LEU A 63 8.19 6.10 -29.71
N LEU A 64 7.47 5.37 -30.55
CA LEU A 64 7.85 4.10 -31.14
C LEU A 64 9.10 4.30 -32.01
N ASP A 65 10.12 3.48 -31.75
CA ASP A 65 11.37 3.31 -32.50
C ASP A 65 12.57 4.09 -31.95
N ALA A 66 12.99 3.74 -30.74
CA ALA A 66 14.37 3.91 -30.33
C ALA A 66 14.81 2.73 -29.48
N ASN A 67 16.03 2.25 -29.73
CA ASN A 67 16.76 1.38 -28.83
C ASN A 67 17.13 2.21 -27.59
N PRO A 68 16.41 2.10 -26.45
CA PRO A 68 16.65 2.92 -25.26
C PRO A 68 17.76 2.32 -24.38
N ASN A 69 18.45 1.29 -24.88
CA ASN A 69 19.43 0.51 -24.12
C ASN A 69 20.78 1.24 -24.04
N GLY A 70 20.83 2.31 -23.23
CA GLY A 70 22.00 2.68 -22.42
C GLY A 70 23.33 2.94 -23.11
N ASP A 71 23.39 3.23 -24.41
CA ASP A 71 24.67 3.48 -25.10
C ASP A 71 25.20 4.93 -24.94
N GLY A 72 24.53 5.73 -24.12
CA GLY A 72 24.87 7.14 -23.92
C GLY A 72 24.56 8.00 -25.15
N THR A 73 23.73 7.53 -26.08
CA THR A 73 23.18 8.32 -27.17
C THR A 73 21.68 8.53 -26.98
N SER A 74 21.21 9.72 -27.36
CA SER A 74 19.80 10.05 -27.29
C SER A 74 19.01 9.11 -28.22
N PRO A 75 17.91 8.51 -27.76
CA PRO A 75 17.09 7.57 -28.54
C PRO A 75 16.68 8.18 -29.89
N ALA A 76 16.57 7.36 -30.93
CA ALA A 76 16.18 7.83 -32.26
C ALA A 76 14.87 8.64 -32.22
N GLY A 77 14.96 9.94 -32.51
CA GLY A 77 13.82 10.88 -32.42
C GLY A 77 13.90 11.86 -31.26
N CYS A 78 14.65 11.53 -30.20
CA CYS A 78 15.12 12.49 -29.21
C CYS A 78 16.52 12.96 -29.60
N THR A 79 16.76 14.27 -29.66
CA THR A 79 18.06 14.83 -30.11
C THR A 79 18.68 15.77 -29.08
N TYR A 80 18.05 15.86 -27.91
CA TYR A 80 18.51 16.72 -26.83
C TYR A 80 19.65 16.02 -26.09
N ALA A 81 20.82 16.65 -26.13
CA ALA A 81 22.04 16.17 -25.49
C ALA A 81 22.74 17.32 -24.73
N ASP A 82 21.93 18.23 -24.20
CA ASP A 82 22.34 19.46 -23.53
C ASP A 82 21.89 19.48 -22.07
N SER A 83 22.06 20.60 -21.39
CA SER A 83 21.78 20.76 -19.95
C SER A 83 20.37 21.27 -19.66
N THR A 84 19.51 21.34 -20.67
CA THR A 84 18.10 21.70 -20.52
C THR A 84 17.34 20.41 -20.24
N ASP A 85 16.45 20.45 -19.25
CA ASP A 85 15.43 19.42 -19.02
C ASP A 85 14.25 19.73 -19.96
N HIS A 86 14.13 18.98 -21.05
CA HIS A 86 13.19 19.25 -22.15
C HIS A 86 11.82 18.61 -21.93
N ASP A 87 11.72 17.54 -21.16
CA ASP A 87 10.45 16.88 -20.85
C ASP A 87 9.86 17.22 -19.47
N GLY A 88 10.65 17.87 -18.61
CA GLY A 88 10.23 18.42 -17.33
C GLY A 88 10.22 17.42 -16.18
N ASP A 89 10.95 16.31 -16.27
CA ASP A 89 11.01 15.28 -15.22
C ASP A 89 12.04 15.58 -14.12
N GLY A 90 12.79 16.66 -14.27
CA GLY A 90 13.81 17.13 -13.33
C GLY A 90 15.23 16.65 -13.64
N PHE A 91 15.45 15.98 -14.78
CA PHE A 91 16.74 15.55 -15.28
C PHE A 91 16.94 16.09 -16.70
N SER A 92 18.12 16.64 -16.97
CA SER A 92 18.56 16.86 -18.35
C SER A 92 19.40 15.68 -18.84
N PHE A 93 19.68 15.61 -20.13
CA PHE A 93 20.68 14.66 -20.65
C PHE A 93 22.04 14.76 -19.91
N LYS A 94 22.46 15.97 -19.47
CA LYS A 94 23.69 16.14 -18.67
C LYS A 94 23.58 15.63 -17.24
N ASP A 95 22.37 15.48 -16.73
CA ASP A 95 22.07 14.85 -15.44
C ASP A 95 21.93 13.33 -15.54
N GLY A 96 22.21 12.74 -16.70
CA GLY A 96 22.16 11.29 -16.90
C GLY A 96 20.82 10.77 -17.41
N ASP A 97 19.92 11.66 -17.81
CA ASP A 97 18.72 11.28 -18.54
C ASP A 97 19.09 10.65 -19.90
N CYS A 98 18.71 9.39 -20.07
CA CYS A 98 18.93 8.64 -21.29
C CYS A 98 17.86 8.90 -22.36
N ASN A 99 16.73 9.54 -22.03
CA ASN A 99 15.67 9.94 -22.94
C ASN A 99 14.94 11.22 -22.47
N ASP A 100 15.59 12.38 -22.68
CA ASP A 100 15.14 13.75 -22.38
C ASP A 100 13.97 14.25 -23.27
N CYS A 101 13.07 13.32 -23.62
CA CYS A 101 11.85 13.49 -24.39
C CYS A 101 10.71 12.63 -23.82
N ASP A 102 10.95 11.82 -22.78
CA ASP A 102 9.97 10.97 -22.11
C ASP A 102 10.11 11.14 -20.59
N PRO A 103 9.17 11.82 -19.93
CA PRO A 103 9.29 12.16 -18.51
C PRO A 103 9.17 10.95 -17.56
N ASN A 104 9.07 9.73 -18.09
CA ASN A 104 9.08 8.49 -17.33
C ASN A 104 10.43 7.75 -17.39
N VAL A 105 11.42 8.29 -18.11
CA VAL A 105 12.72 7.67 -18.33
C VAL A 105 13.83 8.59 -17.83
N ASN A 106 14.38 8.32 -16.65
CA ASN A 106 15.47 9.10 -16.05
C ASN A 106 16.11 8.33 -14.88
N PRO A 107 17.29 8.73 -14.37
CA PRO A 107 17.94 8.07 -13.22
C PRO A 107 17.09 7.92 -11.94
N GLY A 108 16.04 8.74 -11.79
CA GLY A 108 15.10 8.71 -10.68
C GLY A 108 13.89 7.80 -10.86
N ALA A 109 13.74 7.14 -12.01
CA ALA A 109 12.58 6.32 -12.34
C ALA A 109 12.64 4.93 -11.69
N PHE A 110 11.46 4.31 -11.53
CA PHE A 110 11.29 2.91 -11.15
C PHE A 110 11.22 2.04 -12.40
N ASP A 111 12.00 0.97 -12.42
CA ASP A 111 12.05 0.01 -13.52
C ASP A 111 11.84 -1.43 -13.01
N ASP A 112 10.61 -1.92 -13.13
CA ASP A 112 10.24 -3.28 -12.76
C ASP A 112 10.57 -4.33 -13.83
N GLY A 113 11.10 -3.90 -14.99
CA GLY A 113 11.40 -4.77 -16.13
C GLY A 113 10.14 -5.35 -16.78
N ALA A 114 8.96 -4.78 -16.52
CA ALA A 114 7.74 -5.21 -17.17
C ALA A 114 7.78 -4.85 -18.68
N PRO A 115 7.12 -5.66 -19.53
CA PRO A 115 6.83 -5.26 -20.91
C PRO A 115 6.09 -3.93 -20.94
N THR A 116 6.28 -3.15 -22.00
CA THR A 116 5.50 -1.92 -22.22
C THR A 116 4.01 -2.24 -22.29
N ALA A 117 3.14 -1.26 -22.06
CA ALA A 117 1.69 -1.44 -22.01
C ALA A 117 1.08 -2.03 -23.30
N ASP A 118 1.76 -1.87 -24.44
CA ASP A 118 1.39 -2.44 -25.75
C ASP A 118 2.00 -3.84 -26.01
N GLY A 119 2.67 -4.43 -25.02
CA GLY A 119 3.32 -5.75 -25.10
C GLY A 119 4.68 -5.74 -25.79
N GLY A 120 5.29 -4.56 -25.94
CA GLY A 120 6.66 -4.40 -26.43
C GLY A 120 7.73 -4.87 -25.42
N PRO A 121 9.01 -4.85 -25.81
CA PRO A 121 10.11 -5.25 -24.93
C PRO A 121 10.21 -4.29 -23.72
N PRO A 122 10.71 -4.76 -22.56
CA PRO A 122 11.03 -3.90 -21.43
C PRO A 122 11.96 -2.75 -21.83
N VAL A 123 11.76 -1.60 -21.22
CA VAL A 123 12.54 -0.36 -21.43
C VAL A 123 13.42 -0.15 -20.20
N ASP A 124 14.67 0.29 -20.40
CA ASP A 124 15.53 0.83 -19.35
C ASP A 124 14.97 2.19 -18.92
N SER A 125 14.04 2.20 -17.97
CA SER A 125 13.39 3.43 -17.52
C SER A 125 14.26 4.21 -16.54
N ASN A 126 15.18 3.54 -15.84
CA ASN A 126 16.00 4.18 -14.81
C ASN A 126 17.43 4.55 -15.27
N CYS A 127 17.71 4.40 -16.57
CA CYS A 127 18.97 4.75 -17.23
C CYS A 127 20.20 4.07 -16.61
N ASP A 128 20.05 2.84 -16.10
CA ASP A 128 21.15 2.08 -15.49
C ASP A 128 21.93 1.20 -16.49
N GLY A 129 21.49 1.19 -17.76
CA GLY A 129 22.08 0.46 -18.86
C GLY A 129 21.38 -0.86 -19.19
N LYS A 130 20.29 -1.21 -18.50
CA LYS A 130 19.48 -2.40 -18.78
C LYS A 130 18.03 -2.22 -18.28
N PRO A 131 17.04 -2.86 -18.92
CA PRO A 131 15.70 -2.91 -18.36
C PRO A 131 15.63 -3.71 -17.04
N GLY A 132 14.81 -3.23 -16.13
CA GLY A 132 14.46 -3.86 -14.87
C GLY A 132 15.52 -3.76 -13.78
N GLY A 133 15.32 -4.57 -12.74
CA GLY A 133 16.26 -4.66 -11.64
C GLY A 133 15.93 -3.77 -10.46
N ASP A 134 14.74 -3.13 -10.41
CA ASP A 134 14.21 -2.47 -9.21
C ASP A 134 13.32 -3.36 -8.32
N THR A 135 13.12 -4.62 -8.70
CA THR A 135 12.25 -5.60 -8.00
C THR A 135 13.03 -6.73 -7.31
N TRP A 136 14.19 -6.42 -6.71
CA TRP A 136 15.04 -7.42 -6.06
C TRP A 136 14.75 -7.63 -4.57
N GLU A 137 15.08 -8.82 -4.06
CA GLU A 137 15.00 -9.18 -2.64
C GLU A 137 16.32 -8.78 -1.93
N CYS A 138 16.23 -8.19 -0.74
CA CYS A 138 17.38 -7.68 0.02
C CYS A 138 17.31 -8.02 1.53
N ASP A 139 16.43 -8.95 1.86
CA ASP A 139 16.00 -9.31 3.20
C ASP A 139 16.46 -10.73 3.60
N ASP A 140 17.31 -11.34 2.78
CA ASP A 140 17.96 -12.62 3.10
C ASP A 140 18.93 -12.46 4.28
N GLY A 141 18.87 -13.41 5.22
CA GLY A 141 19.73 -13.43 6.40
C GLY A 141 19.41 -12.39 7.47
N LEU A 142 18.34 -11.60 7.35
CA LEU A 142 17.89 -10.71 8.41
C LEU A 142 17.49 -11.51 9.66
N GLN A 143 17.90 -11.03 10.83
CA GLN A 143 17.69 -11.72 12.09
C GLN A 143 16.37 -11.29 12.74
N ILE A 144 15.70 -12.23 13.43
CA ILE A 144 14.40 -11.97 14.07
C ILE A 144 14.40 -10.75 14.99
N ALA A 145 15.46 -10.57 15.78
CA ALA A 145 15.61 -9.46 16.74
C ALA A 145 16.53 -8.34 16.22
N ASP A 146 16.66 -8.18 14.90
CA ASP A 146 17.47 -7.11 14.32
C ASP A 146 16.86 -5.74 14.60
N GLY A 147 17.58 -4.89 15.35
CA GLY A 147 17.14 -3.56 15.76
C GLY A 147 17.39 -2.45 14.73
N ASP A 148 18.00 -2.74 13.58
CA ASP A 148 18.19 -1.74 12.53
C ASP A 148 16.88 -1.52 11.76
N ALA A 149 16.27 -0.35 11.93
CA ALA A 149 15.03 0.02 11.25
C ALA A 149 15.17 0.03 9.71
N MET A 150 16.38 0.20 9.16
CA MET A 150 16.61 0.03 7.72
C MET A 150 16.39 -1.42 7.29
N ASN A 151 16.70 -2.40 8.13
CA ASN A 151 16.37 -3.80 7.88
C ASN A 151 14.87 -4.08 8.04
N GLY A 152 14.17 -3.33 8.91
CA GLY A 152 12.70 -3.27 8.91
C GLY A 152 12.10 -2.80 7.58
N ALA A 153 12.70 -1.77 6.96
CA ALA A 153 12.28 -1.32 5.62
C ALA A 153 12.56 -2.37 4.54
N LYS A 154 13.73 -3.04 4.59
CA LYS A 154 14.05 -4.15 3.67
C LYS A 154 13.07 -5.31 3.79
N ALA A 155 12.69 -5.67 5.02
CA ALA A 155 11.75 -6.76 5.31
C ALA A 155 10.32 -6.50 4.80
N ILE A 156 9.99 -5.27 4.39
CA ILE A 156 8.71 -4.99 3.71
C ILE A 156 8.89 -4.81 2.19
N GLY A 157 10.09 -5.01 1.64
CA GLY A 157 10.38 -4.86 0.21
C GLY A 157 11.05 -3.53 -0.20
N LEU A 158 11.33 -2.62 0.73
CA LEU A 158 12.03 -1.36 0.45
C LEU A 158 13.56 -1.55 0.47
N CYS A 159 14.09 -2.07 -0.65
CA CYS A 159 15.49 -2.47 -0.75
C CYS A 159 16.48 -1.38 -1.14
N ARG A 160 16.01 -0.35 -1.83
CA ARG A 160 16.84 0.74 -2.35
C ARG A 160 16.97 1.85 -1.31
N THR A 161 18.17 2.39 -1.15
CA THR A 161 18.43 3.62 -0.39
C THR A 161 18.72 4.79 -1.32
N ALA A 162 18.49 6.00 -0.84
CA ALA A 162 18.80 7.22 -1.58
C ALA A 162 19.56 8.21 -0.69
N ASP A 163 20.46 8.99 -1.30
CA ASP A 163 21.10 10.12 -0.60
C ASP A 163 20.18 11.34 -0.67
N PRO A 164 19.78 11.93 0.47
CA PRO A 164 18.95 13.14 0.52
C PRO A 164 19.59 14.33 -0.21
N ASN A 165 20.92 14.37 -0.35
CA ASN A 165 21.67 15.46 -0.97
C ASN A 165 22.17 15.17 -2.39
N ALA A 166 21.83 14.00 -2.96
CA ALA A 166 22.28 13.66 -4.30
C ALA A 166 21.70 14.60 -5.37
N THR A 167 22.51 14.83 -6.40
CA THR A 167 22.19 15.66 -7.57
C THR A 167 22.56 14.94 -8.86
N GLY A 168 22.03 15.42 -9.99
CA GLY A 168 22.22 14.81 -11.31
C GLY A 168 21.86 13.32 -11.30
N ALA A 169 22.68 12.51 -11.96
CA ALA A 169 22.43 11.07 -12.13
C ALA A 169 22.35 10.28 -10.82
N ASN A 170 22.90 10.83 -9.73
CA ASN A 170 22.87 10.17 -8.43
C ASN A 170 21.56 10.45 -7.66
N LYS A 171 20.72 11.38 -8.12
CA LYS A 171 19.46 11.77 -7.47
C LYS A 171 18.37 10.72 -7.69
N THR A 172 18.64 9.48 -7.29
CA THR A 172 17.72 8.37 -7.48
C THR A 172 16.70 8.28 -6.34
N TRP A 173 15.76 7.35 -6.44
CA TRP A 173 14.74 7.08 -5.43
C TRP A 173 15.19 6.03 -4.40
N GLY A 174 14.46 5.90 -3.30
CA GLY A 174 14.72 4.92 -2.24
C GLY A 174 14.44 5.44 -0.84
N VAL A 175 14.72 4.60 0.16
CA VAL A 175 14.63 4.94 1.59
C VAL A 175 15.72 5.96 1.93
N LEU A 176 15.30 7.10 2.48
CA LEU A 176 16.15 8.18 2.98
C LEU A 176 16.50 7.97 4.45
N SER A 177 15.52 7.51 5.24
CA SER A 177 15.73 7.15 6.65
C SER A 177 14.65 6.19 7.14
N ALA A 178 14.97 5.41 8.18
CA ALA A 178 14.01 4.55 8.88
C ALA A 178 14.27 4.59 10.39
N LYS A 179 13.19 4.51 11.20
CA LYS A 179 13.25 4.52 12.67
C LYS A 179 12.14 3.66 13.26
N TYR A 180 12.48 2.97 14.35
CA TYR A 180 11.47 2.43 15.26
C TYR A 180 11.04 3.51 16.26
N VAL A 181 9.73 3.72 16.35
CA VAL A 181 9.10 4.77 17.17
C VAL A 181 7.82 4.23 17.80
N LYS A 182 7.26 4.95 18.77
CA LYS A 182 5.92 4.69 19.28
C LYS A 182 4.87 5.09 18.24
N ALA A 183 3.62 4.67 18.41
CA ALA A 183 2.52 4.96 17.50
C ALA A 183 2.29 6.48 17.28
N ASP A 184 2.46 7.30 18.32
CA ASP A 184 2.41 8.77 18.22
C ASP A 184 3.64 9.40 17.54
N GLY A 185 4.71 8.63 17.31
CA GLY A 185 5.96 9.05 16.69
C GLY A 185 7.05 9.45 17.68
N ALA A 186 6.77 9.40 18.98
CA ALA A 186 7.79 9.61 19.99
C ALA A 186 8.82 8.45 19.99
N PRO A 187 10.07 8.70 20.39
CA PRO A 187 11.05 7.63 20.56
C PRO A 187 10.69 6.72 21.75
N GLY A 188 11.36 5.58 21.84
CA GLY A 188 11.26 4.67 22.99
C GLY A 188 10.20 3.57 22.84
N MET A 189 10.00 3.08 21.62
CA MET A 189 9.37 1.77 21.37
C MET A 189 10.18 0.67 22.06
N ALA A 190 9.54 -0.38 22.56
CA ALA A 190 10.23 -1.55 23.08
C ALA A 190 10.78 -2.43 21.94
N ASP A 191 12.02 -2.92 22.07
CA ASP A 191 12.68 -3.71 21.03
C ASP A 191 12.00 -5.06 20.74
N ILE A 192 11.22 -5.61 21.69
CA ILE A 192 10.51 -6.88 21.50
C ILE A 192 9.21 -6.71 20.68
N SER A 193 8.73 -5.47 20.54
CA SER A 193 7.52 -5.11 19.80
C SER A 193 7.69 -5.16 18.28
N HIS A 194 8.91 -5.39 17.78
CA HIS A 194 9.14 -5.66 16.35
C HIS A 194 9.86 -7.00 16.13
N GLY A 195 9.67 -7.57 14.93
CA GLY A 195 10.36 -8.77 14.50
C GLY A 195 10.49 -8.86 12.99
N LEU A 196 11.61 -9.41 12.51
CA LEU A 196 11.84 -9.71 11.09
C LEU A 196 11.81 -11.23 10.90
N VAL A 197 10.65 -11.77 10.53
CA VAL A 197 10.40 -13.22 10.65
C VAL A 197 10.19 -13.88 9.29
N PRO A 198 10.65 -15.12 9.07
CA PRO A 198 10.42 -15.86 7.82
C PRO A 198 9.00 -16.44 7.68
N GLY A 199 8.18 -16.24 8.72
CA GLY A 199 6.82 -16.72 8.84
C GLY A 199 6.30 -16.43 10.24
N PHE A 200 4.98 -16.37 10.40
CA PHE A 200 4.33 -16.14 11.69
C PHE A 200 3.22 -17.18 11.86
N GLY A 201 3.55 -18.28 12.54
CA GLY A 201 2.68 -19.46 12.59
C GLY A 201 2.35 -19.99 11.20
N ALA A 202 1.05 -20.09 10.91
CA ALA A 202 0.53 -20.51 9.62
C ALA A 202 0.66 -19.45 8.50
N ALA A 203 1.02 -18.20 8.80
CA ALA A 203 1.18 -17.14 7.81
C ALA A 203 2.59 -17.14 7.20
N ASN A 204 2.66 -17.25 5.88
CA ASN A 204 3.89 -17.12 5.11
C ASN A 204 4.17 -15.66 4.72
N VAL A 205 5.44 -15.39 4.41
CA VAL A 205 5.86 -14.16 3.72
C VAL A 205 5.18 -14.03 2.35
N GLN A 206 4.82 -12.82 1.98
CA GLN A 206 4.23 -12.43 0.70
C GLN A 206 5.28 -11.98 -0.33
N GLN A 207 6.48 -11.58 0.11
CA GLN A 207 7.66 -11.32 -0.73
C GLN A 207 8.93 -11.71 0.03
N GLY A 208 10.04 -11.94 -0.66
CA GLY A 208 11.33 -12.07 0.03
C GLY A 208 11.49 -13.35 0.84
N LYS A 209 12.26 -13.23 1.92
CA LYS A 209 12.60 -14.27 2.90
C LYS A 209 12.05 -13.97 4.28
N VAL A 210 11.79 -12.71 4.61
CA VAL A 210 11.22 -12.27 5.89
C VAL A 210 10.17 -11.19 5.67
N MET A 211 9.28 -11.04 6.66
CA MET A 211 8.32 -9.94 6.75
C MET A 211 8.51 -9.18 8.07
N LEU A 212 8.00 -7.95 8.12
CA LEU A 212 7.95 -7.18 9.35
C LEU A 212 6.74 -7.60 10.20
N VAL A 213 6.97 -7.77 11.50
CA VAL A 213 5.95 -7.94 12.52
C VAL A 213 6.03 -6.76 13.48
N LEU A 214 4.90 -6.15 13.79
CA LEU A 214 4.75 -5.20 14.90
C LEU A 214 3.67 -5.71 15.84
N SER A 215 3.86 -5.57 17.15
CA SER A 215 2.95 -6.10 18.17
C SER A 215 2.84 -5.13 19.35
N SER A 216 1.65 -5.07 19.97
CA SER A 216 1.51 -4.47 21.31
C SER A 216 2.05 -5.36 22.42
N GLY A 217 2.37 -6.62 22.13
CA GLY A 217 3.11 -7.50 23.03
C GLY A 217 4.45 -7.89 22.43
N THR A 218 4.69 -9.20 22.32
CA THR A 218 5.87 -9.70 21.61
C THR A 218 5.58 -9.91 20.13
N ALA A 219 6.43 -9.37 19.25
CA ALA A 219 6.34 -9.58 17.80
C ALA A 219 6.94 -10.94 17.40
N ARG A 220 6.46 -12.02 18.02
CA ARG A 220 6.99 -13.38 17.90
C ARG A 220 5.83 -14.37 17.81
N ALA A 221 6.01 -15.41 17.01
CA ALA A 221 5.11 -16.57 17.00
C ALA A 221 5.66 -17.69 17.91
N PRO A 222 4.80 -18.61 18.39
CA PRO A 222 5.24 -19.81 19.11
C PRO A 222 6.40 -20.54 18.42
N GLY A 223 7.46 -20.79 19.18
CA GLY A 223 8.71 -21.40 18.69
C GLY A 223 9.80 -20.40 18.28
N GLN A 224 9.50 -19.10 18.20
CA GLN A 224 10.49 -18.06 17.96
C GLN A 224 11.11 -17.56 19.28
N PRO A 225 12.41 -17.18 19.29
CA PRO A 225 13.05 -16.63 20.49
C PRO A 225 12.37 -15.35 20.98
N GLY A 226 12.04 -15.32 22.28
CA GLY A 226 11.35 -14.19 22.91
C GLY A 226 9.83 -14.20 22.75
N PHE A 227 9.24 -15.32 22.32
CA PHE A 227 7.79 -15.49 22.32
C PHE A 227 7.22 -15.46 23.74
N GLU A 228 6.23 -14.60 23.93
CA GLU A 228 5.28 -14.63 25.04
C GLU A 228 3.86 -14.65 24.45
N SER A 229 2.92 -15.30 25.14
CA SER A 229 1.54 -15.43 24.66
C SER A 229 0.89 -14.03 24.54
N PRO A 230 0.11 -13.76 23.47
CA PRO A 230 -0.67 -12.53 23.35
C PRO A 230 -1.71 -12.32 24.47
N SER A 231 -1.92 -13.31 25.35
CA SER A 231 -2.84 -13.25 26.49
C SER A 231 -2.26 -12.57 27.75
N GLY A 232 -1.23 -11.73 27.61
CA GLY A 232 -0.65 -11.03 28.77
C GLY A 232 0.78 -10.55 28.60
N ALA A 233 1.31 -10.47 27.38
CA ALA A 233 2.65 -9.96 27.17
C ALA A 233 2.60 -8.44 27.15
N SER A 234 3.24 -7.77 28.12
CA SER A 234 3.32 -6.32 28.14
C SER A 234 4.74 -5.85 27.93
N THR A 235 4.89 -4.75 27.20
CA THR A 235 6.20 -4.11 26.98
C THR A 235 6.49 -2.99 27.98
N GLY A 236 5.50 -2.61 28.78
CA GLY A 236 5.57 -1.57 29.80
C GLY A 236 5.79 -0.17 29.21
N THR A 237 5.26 0.09 28.02
CA THR A 237 5.37 1.40 27.34
C THR A 237 3.99 2.00 27.04
N ASP A 238 3.92 3.33 26.93
CA ASP A 238 2.71 4.09 26.60
C ASP A 238 3.01 5.17 25.57
N CYS A 239 2.00 5.84 25.01
CA CYS A 239 2.21 7.04 24.21
C CYS A 239 1.10 8.08 24.34
N GLY A 240 1.27 9.24 23.69
CA GLY A 240 0.16 10.16 23.46
C GLY A 240 -0.89 9.52 22.54
N LYS A 241 -2.12 10.06 22.54
CA LYS A 241 -3.20 9.54 21.68
C LYS A 241 -2.77 9.58 20.20
N PRO A 242 -2.66 8.42 19.52
CA PRO A 242 -2.28 8.38 18.12
C PRO A 242 -3.38 8.96 17.23
N ILE A 243 -3.04 9.12 15.96
CA ILE A 243 -3.97 9.46 14.89
C ILE A 243 -4.34 8.15 14.18
N PRO A 244 -5.60 7.95 13.76
CA PRO A 244 -6.74 8.87 13.82
C PRO A 244 -7.50 8.83 15.14
N ASN A 245 -8.65 9.50 15.22
CA ASN A 245 -9.53 9.36 16.37
C ASN A 245 -9.90 7.87 16.56
N MET A 246 -9.66 7.37 17.77
CA MET A 246 -9.83 5.97 18.15
C MET A 246 -11.28 5.60 18.41
N ASP A 247 -12.19 6.57 18.51
CA ASP A 247 -13.62 6.30 18.62
C ASP A 247 -14.21 6.02 17.23
N THR A 248 -14.49 4.75 16.94
CA THR A 248 -14.92 4.33 15.60
C THR A 248 -16.44 4.36 15.42
N PRO A 249 -16.95 4.76 14.24
CA PRO A 249 -18.36 4.61 13.88
C PRO A 249 -18.87 3.17 13.92
N ALA A 250 -17.98 2.17 13.84
CA ALA A 250 -18.32 0.75 13.90
C ALA A 250 -18.93 0.32 15.24
N CYS A 251 -18.72 1.10 16.33
CA CYS A 251 -19.30 0.84 17.65
C CYS A 251 -19.79 2.16 18.29
N PRO A 252 -20.98 2.65 17.89
CA PRO A 252 -21.48 3.96 18.35
C PRO A 252 -21.62 4.04 19.88
N GLY A 253 -21.08 5.11 20.47
CA GLY A 253 -21.17 5.37 21.91
C GLY A 253 -20.15 4.64 22.76
N VAL A 254 -19.21 3.92 22.14
CA VAL A 254 -18.04 3.37 22.80
C VAL A 254 -16.92 4.40 22.74
N THR A 255 -16.25 4.60 23.88
CA THR A 255 -15.05 5.41 23.97
C THR A 255 -13.86 4.47 24.13
N THR A 256 -12.91 4.57 23.22
CA THR A 256 -11.67 3.77 23.27
C THR A 256 -10.77 4.26 24.40
N GLY A 257 -10.11 3.32 25.07
CA GLY A 257 -9.13 3.60 26.12
C GLY A 257 -7.88 4.35 25.66
N ASP A 258 -6.99 4.62 26.59
CA ASP A 258 -5.69 5.23 26.29
C ASP A 258 -4.72 4.18 25.69
N PRO A 259 -3.76 4.60 24.85
CA PRO A 259 -2.87 3.69 24.12
C PRO A 259 -1.75 3.13 25.01
N ASN A 260 -1.57 1.82 24.95
CA ASN A 260 -0.51 1.07 25.64
C ASN A 260 0.30 0.24 24.65
N ASP A 261 1.52 -0.07 25.08
CA ASP A 261 2.53 -0.84 24.37
C ASP A 261 2.65 -0.53 22.87
N PRO A 262 2.86 0.75 22.51
CA PRO A 262 2.79 1.18 21.12
C PRO A 262 4.06 0.82 20.33
N ALA A 263 3.88 0.37 19.09
CA ALA A 263 4.97 0.00 18.19
C ALA A 263 4.77 0.54 16.79
N ALA A 264 5.85 1.09 16.20
CA ALA A 264 5.81 1.58 14.84
C ALA A 264 7.15 1.55 14.11
N LEU A 265 7.09 1.27 12.80
CA LEU A 265 8.17 1.57 11.85
C LEU A 265 7.81 2.85 11.09
N GLU A 266 8.67 3.86 11.18
CA GLU A 266 8.59 5.09 10.40
C GLU A 266 9.69 5.11 9.33
N VAL A 267 9.31 5.31 8.07
CA VAL A 267 10.21 5.33 6.91
C VAL A 267 9.98 6.59 6.10
N GLU A 268 11.06 7.33 5.81
CA GLU A 268 11.07 8.44 4.88
C GLU A 268 11.65 7.98 3.54
N ILE A 269 10.93 8.23 2.44
CA ILE A 269 11.19 7.64 1.13
C ILE A 269 11.14 8.74 0.08
N ARG A 270 12.13 8.79 -0.81
CA ARG A 270 12.01 9.52 -2.06
C ARG A 270 11.29 8.62 -3.06
N VAL A 271 10.12 9.05 -3.51
CA VAL A 271 9.28 8.34 -4.48
C VAL A 271 9.96 8.37 -5.86
N PRO A 272 9.92 7.27 -6.64
CA PRO A 272 10.39 7.29 -8.03
C PRO A 272 9.71 8.37 -8.87
N THR A 273 10.41 8.91 -9.85
CA THR A 273 9.94 10.03 -10.70
C THR A 273 8.82 9.65 -11.66
N ASN A 274 8.60 8.36 -11.90
CA ASN A 274 7.51 7.83 -12.72
C ASN A 274 6.43 7.08 -11.90
N ALA A 275 6.63 6.88 -10.59
CA ALA A 275 5.70 6.15 -9.74
C ALA A 275 4.51 7.03 -9.32
N LYS A 276 3.29 6.55 -9.57
CA LYS A 276 2.03 7.24 -9.32
C LYS A 276 1.24 6.63 -8.16
N SER A 277 1.58 5.43 -7.75
CA SER A 277 1.02 4.76 -6.57
C SER A 277 2.03 3.79 -5.95
N PHE A 278 1.70 3.29 -4.77
CA PHE A 278 2.34 2.11 -4.19
C PHE A 278 1.28 1.23 -3.54
N LYS A 279 1.67 -0.02 -3.27
CA LYS A 279 0.89 -0.96 -2.49
C LYS A 279 1.77 -1.71 -1.50
N PHE A 280 1.16 -2.22 -0.44
CA PHE A 280 1.77 -3.18 0.50
C PHE A 280 0.69 -4.11 1.05
N ASN A 281 1.12 -5.25 1.58
CA ASN A 281 0.24 -6.22 2.21
C ASN A 281 0.32 -6.11 3.74
N LEU A 282 -0.80 -6.35 4.41
CA LEU A 282 -0.90 -6.39 5.86
C LEU A 282 -1.79 -7.54 6.34
N ASN A 283 -1.57 -8.07 7.54
CA ASN A 283 -2.46 -9.02 8.19
C ASN A 283 -2.52 -8.73 9.69
N PHE A 284 -3.67 -8.29 10.19
CA PHE A 284 -3.88 -7.87 11.57
C PHE A 284 -4.53 -8.99 12.37
N TYR A 285 -3.97 -9.25 13.55
CA TYR A 285 -4.40 -10.24 14.54
C TYR A 285 -4.79 -9.50 15.81
N THR A 286 -5.82 -9.98 16.49
CA THR A 286 -6.25 -9.44 17.78
C THR A 286 -6.69 -10.55 18.71
N TYR A 287 -6.24 -10.48 19.96
CA TYR A 287 -6.61 -11.42 21.02
C TYR A 287 -7.88 -10.97 21.78
N GLU A 288 -8.29 -9.71 21.61
CA GLU A 288 -9.53 -9.13 22.16
C GLU A 288 -10.81 -9.80 21.62
N PHE A 289 -10.74 -10.38 20.42
CA PHE A 289 -11.84 -11.14 19.85
C PHE A 289 -11.98 -12.51 20.51
N PRO A 290 -13.20 -12.98 20.86
CA PRO A 290 -14.49 -12.34 20.60
C PRO A 290 -15.03 -11.47 21.76
N GLU A 291 -14.44 -11.58 22.95
CA GLU A 291 -15.07 -11.08 24.19
C GLU A 291 -15.23 -9.57 24.23
N PHE A 292 -14.32 -8.82 23.59
CA PHE A 292 -14.21 -7.37 23.78
C PHE A 292 -14.58 -6.54 22.54
N ILE A 293 -15.28 -7.17 21.59
CA ILE A 293 -15.89 -6.45 20.47
C ILE A 293 -16.85 -5.36 20.98
N CYS A 294 -16.70 -4.15 20.46
CA CYS A 294 -17.38 -2.94 20.89
C CYS A 294 -17.20 -2.62 22.38
N SER A 295 -16.00 -2.81 22.91
CA SER A 295 -15.58 -2.34 24.23
C SER A 295 -14.55 -1.21 24.14
N GLN A 296 -14.10 -0.70 25.29
CA GLN A 296 -13.00 0.27 25.35
C GLN A 296 -11.64 -0.33 24.93
N PHE A 297 -11.55 -1.67 24.91
CA PHE A 297 -10.41 -2.45 24.47
C PHE A 297 -10.47 -2.66 22.97
N ASN A 298 -9.96 -1.65 22.26
CA ASN A 298 -10.08 -1.56 20.82
C ASN A 298 -8.73 -1.19 20.23
N ASP A 299 -7.84 -2.16 20.17
CA ASP A 299 -6.54 -2.06 19.53
C ASP A 299 -6.66 -1.65 18.07
N PHE A 300 -5.62 -0.99 17.59
CA PHE A 300 -5.60 -0.43 16.25
C PHE A 300 -4.32 -0.77 15.52
N PHE A 301 -4.45 -0.90 14.21
CA PHE A 301 -3.37 -0.74 13.28
C PHE A 301 -3.67 0.39 12.30
N VAL A 302 -2.68 1.26 12.05
CA VAL A 302 -2.78 2.35 11.08
C VAL A 302 -1.53 2.41 10.22
N THR A 303 -1.69 3.00 9.04
CA THR A 303 -0.56 3.40 8.22
C THR A 303 -0.72 4.88 7.91
N LEU A 304 0.09 5.73 8.53
CA LEU A 304 0.02 7.18 8.33
C LEU A 304 0.97 7.59 7.20
N MET A 305 0.47 8.37 6.25
CA MET A 305 1.23 8.92 5.15
C MET A 305 1.29 10.45 5.24
N GLU A 306 2.51 10.99 5.16
CA GLU A 306 2.78 12.43 5.04
C GLU A 306 3.60 12.70 3.76
N PRO A 307 3.24 13.70 2.93
CA PRO A 307 1.98 14.45 2.98
C PRO A 307 0.76 13.54 2.81
N LYS A 308 -0.37 13.95 3.39
CA LYS A 308 -1.61 13.17 3.33
C LYS A 308 -2.05 12.99 1.87
N PRO A 309 -2.40 11.77 1.44
CA PRO A 309 -2.92 11.57 0.09
C PRO A 309 -4.28 12.26 -0.06
N GLN A 310 -4.61 12.63 -1.29
CA GLN A 310 -5.88 13.28 -1.59
C GLN A 310 -7.06 12.41 -1.12
N GLY A 311 -8.00 13.01 -0.39
CA GLY A 311 -9.17 12.32 0.16
C GLY A 311 -8.96 11.72 1.55
N SER A 312 -7.73 11.66 2.08
CA SER A 312 -7.48 11.26 3.47
C SER A 312 -7.65 12.46 4.43
N ASN A 313 -8.41 12.26 5.52
CA ASN A 313 -8.66 13.29 6.53
C ASN A 313 -7.48 13.44 7.50
N ASP A 314 -6.95 12.31 7.94
CA ASP A 314 -5.99 12.19 9.04
C ASP A 314 -4.63 11.68 8.59
N GLY A 315 -4.52 11.20 7.35
CA GLY A 315 -3.30 10.62 6.80
C GLY A 315 -3.27 9.10 6.90
N ASN A 316 -4.23 8.46 7.57
CA ASN A 316 -4.32 7.00 7.53
C ASN A 316 -4.65 6.54 6.10
N ILE A 317 -4.06 5.42 5.71
CA ILE A 317 -4.28 4.77 4.41
C ILE A 317 -4.73 3.31 4.49
N SER A 318 -4.84 2.73 5.68
CA SER A 318 -5.28 1.35 5.88
C SER A 318 -6.62 1.30 6.61
N PHE A 319 -7.65 0.73 5.97
CA PHE A 319 -9.03 0.76 6.46
C PHE A 319 -9.77 -0.57 6.22
N ASP A 320 -10.90 -0.74 6.90
CA ASP A 320 -11.88 -1.77 6.56
C ASP A 320 -12.78 -1.34 5.37
N GLN A 321 -13.70 -2.24 4.96
CA GLN A 321 -14.63 -1.95 3.85
C GLN A 321 -15.63 -0.83 4.17
N ASP A 322 -15.77 -0.46 5.44
CA ASP A 322 -16.64 0.60 5.95
C ASP A 322 -15.86 1.89 6.23
N THR A 323 -14.59 1.99 5.79
CA THR A 323 -13.67 3.12 5.97
C THR A 323 -13.24 3.39 7.41
N ASN A 324 -13.45 2.44 8.33
CA ASN A 324 -12.90 2.53 9.68
C ASN A 324 -11.42 2.13 9.67
N PRO A 325 -10.58 2.68 10.56
CA PRO A 325 -9.23 2.18 10.76
C PRO A 325 -9.24 0.69 11.11
N ILE A 326 -8.18 -0.03 10.72
CA ILE A 326 -8.02 -1.43 11.09
C ILE A 326 -7.97 -1.52 12.62
N SER A 327 -8.86 -2.32 13.21
CA SER A 327 -9.01 -2.44 14.65
C SER A 327 -9.70 -3.75 15.04
N VAL A 328 -9.86 -3.98 16.35
CA VAL A 328 -10.65 -5.10 16.91
C VAL A 328 -12.08 -5.11 16.36
N ASN A 329 -12.64 -3.93 16.08
CA ASN A 329 -14.02 -3.76 15.64
C ASN A 329 -14.25 -3.88 14.13
N ASN A 330 -13.20 -4.21 13.39
CA ASN A 330 -13.15 -4.24 11.94
C ASN A 330 -14.09 -5.30 11.34
N SER A 331 -14.84 -4.92 10.29
CA SER A 331 -15.74 -5.82 9.56
C SER A 331 -15.02 -6.90 8.73
N MET A 332 -13.70 -6.79 8.58
CA MET A 332 -12.80 -7.69 7.85
C MET A 332 -12.08 -8.70 8.74
N LEU A 333 -12.46 -8.88 10.01
CA LEU A 333 -12.04 -10.06 10.77
C LEU A 333 -12.64 -11.32 10.12
N GLN A 334 -11.88 -11.96 9.23
CA GLN A 334 -12.32 -13.06 8.37
C GLN A 334 -11.72 -14.41 8.76
N VAL A 335 -10.60 -14.39 9.47
CA VAL A 335 -9.94 -15.59 10.02
C VAL A 335 -10.36 -15.71 11.48
N CYS A 336 -11.42 -16.47 11.75
CA CYS A 336 -11.96 -16.67 13.10
C CYS A 336 -12.89 -17.89 13.14
N GLU A 337 -13.37 -18.25 14.33
CA GLU A 337 -14.53 -19.13 14.45
C GLU A 337 -15.82 -18.32 14.24
N LYS A 338 -16.73 -18.83 13.40
CA LYS A 338 -18.01 -18.19 13.09
C LYS A 338 -18.85 -18.00 14.36
N GLN A 339 -19.16 -16.76 14.71
CA GLN A 339 -19.90 -16.44 15.94
C GLN A 339 -20.56 -15.05 15.93
N ASN A 340 -21.31 -14.76 16.99
CA ASN A 340 -21.78 -13.41 17.28
C ASN A 340 -20.98 -12.83 18.45
N ALA A 341 -20.45 -11.62 18.28
CA ALA A 341 -19.64 -10.93 19.28
C ALA A 341 -19.96 -9.43 19.23
N GLY A 342 -20.11 -8.76 20.38
CA GLY A 342 -20.41 -7.32 20.46
C GLY A 342 -21.62 -6.87 19.63
N ASN A 343 -22.69 -7.69 19.57
CA ASN A 343 -23.88 -7.49 18.72
C ASN A 343 -23.63 -7.48 17.20
N LYS A 344 -22.46 -7.95 16.76
CA LYS A 344 -22.10 -8.15 15.36
C LYS A 344 -22.04 -9.65 15.05
N ASN A 345 -22.29 -9.99 13.78
CA ASN A 345 -22.20 -11.36 13.28
C ASN A 345 -20.92 -11.50 12.45
N PHE A 346 -20.03 -12.40 12.85
CA PHE A 346 -18.77 -12.68 12.16
C PHE A 346 -18.92 -14.00 11.39
N ALA A 347 -18.96 -13.88 10.06
CA ALA A 347 -19.12 -15.04 9.18
C ALA A 347 -17.84 -15.90 9.06
N CYS A 348 -16.68 -15.29 9.34
CA CYS A 348 -15.35 -15.89 9.32
C CYS A 348 -15.11 -16.81 8.10
N PRO A 349 -15.22 -16.28 6.86
CA PRO A 349 -15.16 -17.09 5.65
C PRO A 349 -13.82 -17.81 5.44
N LEU A 350 -12.75 -17.36 6.08
CA LEU A 350 -11.42 -17.98 6.00
C LEU A 350 -11.20 -19.04 7.10
N GLY A 351 -12.15 -19.22 8.02
CA GLY A 351 -12.04 -20.15 9.15
C GLY A 351 -10.89 -19.81 10.09
N THR A 352 -10.43 -20.78 10.89
CA THR A 352 -9.38 -20.57 11.90
C THR A 352 -7.99 -21.04 11.46
N GLY A 353 -7.87 -21.65 10.28
CA GLY A 353 -6.64 -22.33 9.86
C GLY A 353 -5.40 -21.42 9.84
N LEU A 354 -5.57 -20.15 9.47
CA LEU A 354 -4.48 -19.16 9.44
C LEU A 354 -4.07 -18.63 10.83
N LEU A 355 -4.78 -18.99 11.91
CA LEU A 355 -4.36 -18.68 13.28
C LEU A 355 -3.37 -19.71 13.83
N GLY A 356 -3.23 -20.87 13.18
CA GLY A 356 -2.46 -21.98 13.73
C GLY A 356 -1.01 -21.59 14.06
N ASN A 357 -0.59 -21.89 15.28
CA ASN A 357 0.75 -21.61 15.80
C ASN A 357 1.15 -20.13 15.72
N THR A 358 0.18 -19.21 15.87
CA THR A 358 0.44 -17.76 15.96
C THR A 358 0.34 -17.24 17.39
N GLY A 359 -0.24 -18.03 18.32
CA GLY A 359 -0.63 -17.58 19.66
C GLY A 359 -2.08 -17.10 19.69
N PHE A 360 -2.64 -16.70 18.56
CA PHE A 360 -4.06 -16.32 18.42
C PHE A 360 -4.99 -17.54 18.19
N ASP A 361 -4.42 -18.75 18.09
CA ASP A 361 -5.15 -20.02 18.08
C ASP A 361 -5.46 -20.57 19.48
N GLU A 362 -5.03 -19.87 20.53
CA GLU A 362 -5.33 -20.23 21.92
C GLU A 362 -6.84 -20.16 22.22
N SER A 363 -7.29 -20.96 23.19
CA SER A 363 -8.70 -21.03 23.61
C SER A 363 -9.00 -20.16 24.83
N GLY A 364 -8.01 -19.39 25.32
CA GLY A 364 -8.23 -18.43 26.39
C GLY A 364 -9.26 -17.38 25.95
N TRP A 365 -9.99 -16.80 26.89
CA TRP A 365 -10.88 -15.66 26.59
C TRP A 365 -11.85 -15.88 25.41
N GLY A 366 -12.41 -17.09 25.29
CA GLY A 366 -13.39 -17.39 24.24
C GLY A 366 -12.80 -17.64 22.85
N GLY A 367 -11.47 -17.83 22.74
CA GLY A 367 -10.79 -18.14 21.49
C GLY A 367 -11.21 -19.48 20.84
N PRO A 368 -10.76 -19.77 19.61
CA PRO A 368 -9.69 -19.09 18.89
C PRO A 368 -10.06 -17.65 18.51
N HIS A 369 -9.05 -16.79 18.47
CA HIS A 369 -9.22 -15.35 18.32
C HIS A 369 -9.45 -14.97 16.85
N ALA A 370 -9.04 -13.77 16.42
CA ALA A 370 -9.30 -13.33 15.06
C ALA A 370 -8.10 -12.71 14.36
N ALA A 371 -8.11 -12.81 13.04
CA ALA A 371 -7.29 -12.03 12.15
C ALA A 371 -8.05 -11.58 10.90
N THR A 372 -7.52 -10.58 10.21
CA THR A 372 -8.09 -10.10 8.95
C THR A 372 -7.86 -11.06 7.79
N GLY A 373 -6.80 -11.86 7.86
CA GLY A 373 -6.17 -12.41 6.67
C GLY A 373 -5.37 -11.34 5.94
N TRP A 374 -4.67 -11.72 4.86
CA TRP A 374 -3.89 -10.76 4.10
C TRP A 374 -4.79 -9.76 3.37
N LEU A 375 -4.60 -8.48 3.67
CA LEU A 375 -5.16 -7.34 2.97
C LEU A 375 -4.04 -6.65 2.19
N GLN A 376 -4.40 -5.96 1.12
CA GLN A 376 -3.52 -5.09 0.35
C GLN A 376 -4.03 -3.66 0.43
N THR A 377 -3.19 -2.79 0.97
CA THR A 377 -3.40 -1.34 0.93
C THR A 377 -2.70 -0.76 -0.29
N MET A 378 -3.39 0.10 -1.03
CA MET A 378 -2.86 0.86 -2.16
C MET A 378 -3.17 2.35 -1.96
N ALA A 379 -2.20 3.22 -2.25
CA ALA A 379 -2.36 4.66 -2.11
C ALA A 379 -1.67 5.43 -3.26
N PRO A 380 -2.21 6.59 -3.68
CA PRO A 380 -1.58 7.45 -4.66
C PRO A 380 -0.36 8.18 -4.08
N VAL A 381 0.64 8.45 -4.92
CA VAL A 381 1.81 9.26 -4.59
C VAL A 381 2.09 10.27 -5.69
N THR A 382 2.72 11.38 -5.30
CA THR A 382 3.26 12.34 -6.27
C THR A 382 4.64 11.86 -6.72
N PRO A 383 4.88 11.67 -8.03
CA PRO A 383 6.19 11.24 -8.51
C PRO A 383 7.33 12.19 -8.09
N GLY A 384 8.49 11.65 -7.75
CA GLY A 384 9.68 12.42 -7.33
C GLY A 384 9.58 13.12 -5.96
N SER A 385 8.43 13.04 -5.28
CA SER A 385 8.24 13.65 -3.96
C SER A 385 8.90 12.85 -2.83
N THR A 386 9.03 13.47 -1.65
CA THR A 386 9.37 12.73 -0.43
C THR A 386 8.10 12.44 0.35
N ILE A 387 7.93 11.18 0.75
CA ILE A 387 6.84 10.72 1.62
C ILE A 387 7.41 10.14 2.90
N LYS A 388 6.64 10.20 3.98
CA LYS A 388 6.89 9.50 5.23
C LYS A 388 5.73 8.56 5.51
N LEU A 389 6.05 7.29 5.71
CA LEU A 389 5.10 6.25 6.08
C LEU A 389 5.37 5.83 7.52
N ARG A 390 4.33 5.79 8.36
CA ARG A 390 4.40 5.19 9.70
C ARG A 390 3.40 4.06 9.80
N PHE A 391 3.88 2.83 9.90
CA PHE A 391 3.08 1.66 10.22
C PHE A 391 3.04 1.54 11.73
N ALA A 392 1.88 1.66 12.36
CA ALA A 392 1.77 1.75 13.81
C ALA A 392 0.66 0.85 14.35
N ILE A 393 0.93 0.22 15.49
CA ILE A 393 0.01 -0.62 16.27
C ILE A 393 0.10 -0.25 17.75
N TRP A 394 -0.99 -0.43 18.50
CA TRP A 394 -1.04 -0.27 19.95
C TRP A 394 -2.24 -1.02 20.54
N ASP A 395 -2.10 -1.42 21.80
CA ASP A 395 -3.19 -1.87 22.67
C ASP A 395 -3.97 -0.65 23.15
N SER A 396 -5.30 -0.72 23.24
CA SER A 396 -6.09 0.36 23.81
C SER A 396 -6.78 -0.05 25.10
N GLY A 397 -6.59 0.73 26.17
CA GLY A 397 -7.38 0.64 27.40
C GLY A 397 -6.75 -0.18 28.50
N ASP A 398 -6.06 -1.27 28.19
CA ASP A 398 -5.14 -1.93 29.11
C ASP A 398 -3.89 -2.43 28.36
N GLU A 399 -3.09 -3.29 28.98
CA GLU A 399 -1.86 -3.85 28.41
C GLU A 399 -1.88 -5.38 28.39
N ILE A 400 -3.09 -5.97 28.39
CA ILE A 400 -3.28 -7.38 28.73
C ILE A 400 -3.44 -8.26 27.50
N LEU A 401 -4.21 -7.86 26.49
CA LEU A 401 -4.52 -8.72 25.34
C LEU A 401 -4.00 -8.09 24.06
N ASP A 402 -2.99 -8.72 23.49
CA ASP A 402 -2.22 -8.09 22.42
C ASP A 402 -2.89 -8.17 21.06
N SER A 403 -2.52 -7.20 20.21
CA SER A 403 -2.70 -7.25 18.78
C SER A 403 -1.36 -7.27 18.04
N THR A 404 -1.34 -7.89 16.87
CA THR A 404 -0.15 -8.01 16.03
C THR A 404 -0.49 -7.70 14.59
N VAL A 405 0.41 -7.05 13.87
CA VAL A 405 0.31 -6.85 12.42
C VAL A 405 1.55 -7.41 11.71
N LEU A 406 1.30 -8.13 10.63
CA LEU A 406 2.31 -8.52 9.65
C LEU A 406 2.27 -7.53 8.50
N ILE A 407 3.43 -7.09 8.00
CA ILE A 407 3.55 -6.13 6.90
C ILE A 407 4.60 -6.66 5.92
N ASP A 408 4.27 -6.67 4.63
CA ASP A 408 5.14 -7.22 3.59
C ASP A 408 4.78 -6.68 2.18
N ASN A 409 5.60 -6.99 1.18
CA ASN A 409 5.33 -6.82 -0.25
C ASN A 409 4.98 -5.38 -0.65
N PHE A 410 5.76 -4.42 -0.15
CA PHE A 410 5.74 -3.03 -0.61
C PHE A 410 6.24 -2.95 -2.06
N THR A 411 5.50 -2.29 -2.93
CA THR A 411 5.90 -2.11 -4.34
C THR A 411 5.36 -0.80 -4.88
N PHE A 412 6.21 -0.03 -5.55
CA PHE A 412 5.79 1.13 -6.34
C PHE A 412 5.09 0.69 -7.63
N SER A 413 4.29 1.59 -8.20
CA SER A 413 3.59 1.36 -9.45
C SER A 413 3.56 2.64 -10.29
N VAL A 414 3.84 2.50 -11.58
CA VAL A 414 3.71 3.57 -12.58
C VAL A 414 2.25 3.84 -12.96
N GLU A 415 1.34 2.94 -12.57
CA GLU A 415 -0.10 3.10 -12.72
C GLU A 415 -0.68 3.95 -11.58
N PRO A 416 -1.60 4.89 -11.88
CA PRO A 416 -2.24 5.69 -10.86
C PRO A 416 -3.24 4.87 -10.04
N ALA A 417 -3.36 5.21 -8.75
CA ALA A 417 -4.44 4.72 -7.89
C ALA A 417 -5.57 5.75 -7.84
N ASN A 418 -6.82 5.30 -8.03
CA ASN A 418 -8.02 6.15 -7.89
C ASN A 418 -8.39 6.33 -6.41
N GLY A 419 -7.47 6.93 -5.65
CA GLY A 419 -7.58 7.07 -4.20
C GLY A 419 -7.00 5.88 -3.44
N THR A 420 -7.19 5.92 -2.12
CA THR A 420 -6.70 4.90 -1.21
C THR A 420 -7.70 3.76 -1.05
N THR A 421 -7.22 2.51 -1.09
CA THR A 421 -8.05 1.31 -0.94
C THR A 421 -7.34 0.26 -0.10
N THR A 422 -8.10 -0.49 0.70
CA THR A 422 -7.63 -1.72 1.37
C THR A 422 -8.57 -2.86 0.99
N THR A 423 -8.04 -3.94 0.42
CA THR A 423 -8.84 -5.05 -0.10
C THR A 423 -8.22 -6.41 0.24
N PRO A 424 -8.97 -7.50 0.36
CA PRO A 424 -8.40 -8.83 0.59
C PRO A 424 -7.46 -9.25 -0.55
N VAL A 425 -6.35 -9.91 -0.20
CA VAL A 425 -5.49 -10.60 -1.16
C VAL A 425 -6.13 -11.96 -1.46
N GLU A 426 -6.56 -12.18 -2.70
CA GLU A 426 -7.30 -13.41 -3.07
C GLU A 426 -6.47 -14.69 -2.95
N THR A 427 -5.17 -14.59 -3.28
CA THR A 427 -4.24 -15.73 -3.27
C THR A 427 -2.93 -15.33 -2.58
N PRO A 428 -2.93 -15.26 -1.23
CA PRO A 428 -1.69 -15.06 -0.49
C PRO A 428 -0.74 -16.25 -0.67
N LYS A 429 0.56 -16.01 -0.54
CA LYS A 429 1.60 -17.03 -0.72
C LYS A 429 1.58 -18.17 0.31
#